data_AF-A0A0F9WCB0-F1
#
_entry.id   AF-A0A0F9WCB0-F1
#
_cell.length_a   1.000
_cell.length_b   1.000
_cell.length_c   1.000
_cell.angle_alpha   90.00
_cell.angle_beta   90.00
_cell.angle_gamma   90.00
#
_symmetry.space_group_name_H-M   'P 1'
#
loop_
_entity.id
_entity.type
_entity.pdbx_description
1 polymer ?
#
loop_
_entity_poly.entity_id
_entity_poly.type
_entity_poly.pdbx_seq_one_letter_code
_entity_poly.pdbx_strand_id
1 'polypeptide(L)'
;MIFENGSKYVGEQLSIDNSFCIEMKIDNINYVEEVLCGTFKIYNSDKTYIKLSTYFEALIIGNLHPFYTEETGEDKEYWKRLPGYSDSYSFKYSNYIYLKMKELFILPDASYNTSDASIDGCYYCCYCKNLDCFIGHYLYKNENRNLSQEILLERINERTKGVACFV
;
A
#
# COMPACT_ATOMS: atom_id res chain seq x y z
N MET A 1 -7.87 14.66 -8.92
CA MET A 1 -7.21 13.34 -8.90
C MET A 1 -6.92 13.00 -7.44
N ILE A 2 -7.01 11.72 -7.05
CA ILE A 2 -7.03 11.36 -5.62
C ILE A 2 -5.61 11.07 -5.09
N PHE A 3 -4.81 10.38 -5.90
CA PHE A 3 -3.39 10.19 -5.71
C PHE A 3 -2.63 11.15 -6.64
N GLU A 4 -1.42 11.51 -6.24
CA GLU A 4 -0.54 12.41 -6.99
C GLU A 4 0.80 11.69 -7.23
N ASN A 5 1.30 11.73 -8.47
CA ASN A 5 2.64 11.21 -8.77
C ASN A 5 3.69 11.97 -7.95
N GLY A 6 4.58 11.24 -7.30
CA GLY A 6 5.59 11.79 -6.39
C GLY A 6 5.11 12.04 -4.97
N SER A 7 3.82 11.80 -4.67
CA SER A 7 3.33 11.87 -3.29
C SER A 7 4.07 10.88 -2.38
N LYS A 8 4.32 11.33 -1.15
CA LYS A 8 5.02 10.55 -0.13
C LYS A 8 4.20 10.45 1.14
N TYR A 9 4.28 9.27 1.73
CA TYR A 9 3.62 8.91 2.96
C TYR A 9 4.63 8.28 3.90
N VAL A 10 4.54 8.57 5.19
CA VAL A 10 5.43 8.04 6.22
C VAL A 10 4.62 7.52 7.39
N GLY A 11 5.12 6.49 8.06
CA GLY A 11 4.55 6.03 9.30
C GLY A 11 5.22 4.76 9.77
N GLU A 12 4.43 3.81 10.23
CA GLU A 12 4.93 2.61 10.90
C GLU A 12 4.33 1.33 10.34
N GLN A 13 5.18 0.31 10.25
CA GLN A 13 4.81 -1.08 10.02
C GLN A 13 5.01 -1.84 11.33
N LEU A 14 3.91 -2.36 11.87
CA LEU A 14 3.83 -2.89 13.23
C LEU A 14 3.62 -4.40 13.18
N SER A 15 4.51 -5.13 13.84
CA SER A 15 4.31 -6.52 14.23
C SER A 15 4.10 -6.61 15.74
N ILE A 16 3.79 -7.81 16.25
CA ILE A 16 3.55 -8.02 17.69
C ILE A 16 4.73 -7.53 18.53
N ASP A 17 5.96 -7.75 18.06
CA ASP A 17 7.19 -7.53 18.83
C ASP A 17 8.06 -6.38 18.30
N ASN A 18 7.77 -5.83 17.12
CA ASN A 18 8.63 -4.86 16.44
C ASN A 18 7.82 -3.81 15.69
N SER A 19 8.33 -2.56 15.68
CA SER A 19 7.87 -1.47 14.80
C SER A 19 9.01 -1.06 13.87
N PHE A 20 8.68 -0.81 12.60
CA PHE A 20 9.61 -0.29 11.62
C PHE A 20 9.08 1.01 11.04
N CYS A 21 9.94 2.02 10.97
CA CYS A 21 9.61 3.24 10.22
C CYS A 21 9.61 2.92 8.73
N ILE A 22 8.54 3.32 8.06
CA ILE A 22 8.33 3.05 6.63
C ILE A 22 7.94 4.34 5.90
N GLU A 23 8.51 4.54 4.72
CA GLU A 23 8.12 5.56 3.74
C GLU A 23 7.59 4.86 2.50
N MET A 24 6.44 5.34 2.01
CA MET A 24 5.88 4.95 0.72
C MET A 24 5.90 6.16 -0.20
N LYS A 25 6.35 5.98 -1.43
CA LYS A 25 6.24 6.97 -2.50
C LYS A 25 5.42 6.40 -3.65
N ILE A 26 4.42 7.13 -4.10
CA ILE A 26 3.69 6.79 -5.34
C ILE A 26 4.46 7.37 -6.51
N ASP A 27 4.92 6.52 -7.43
CA ASP A 27 5.74 6.94 -8.57
C ASP A 27 4.88 7.20 -9.82
N ASN A 28 3.93 6.30 -10.12
CA ASN A 28 3.02 6.45 -11.26
C ASN A 28 1.64 5.86 -10.97
N ILE A 29 0.60 6.42 -11.61
CA ILE A 29 -0.80 6.02 -11.43
C ILE A 29 -1.47 5.93 -12.80
N ASN A 30 -2.17 4.83 -13.06
CA ASN A 30 -3.05 4.67 -14.20
C ASN A 30 -4.47 4.32 -13.72
N TYR A 31 -5.34 5.32 -13.68
CA TYR A 31 -6.73 5.14 -13.27
C TYR A 31 -7.60 4.38 -14.28
N VAL A 32 -7.19 4.33 -15.56
CA VAL A 32 -7.94 3.58 -16.59
C VAL A 32 -7.78 2.08 -16.36
N GLU A 33 -6.55 1.65 -16.07
CA GLU A 33 -6.22 0.26 -15.76
C GLU A 33 -6.40 -0.08 -14.27
N GLU A 34 -6.80 0.90 -13.45
CA GLU A 34 -6.93 0.77 -12.00
C GLU A 34 -5.65 0.23 -11.32
N VAL A 35 -4.48 0.72 -11.74
CA VAL A 35 -3.18 0.34 -11.17
C VAL A 35 -2.34 1.55 -10.76
N LEU A 36 -1.43 1.35 -9.83
CA LEU A 36 -0.35 2.29 -9.53
C LEU A 36 0.92 1.54 -9.15
N CYS A 37 2.04 2.23 -9.16
CA CYS A 37 3.30 1.69 -8.67
C CYS A 37 4.07 2.72 -7.85
N GLY A 38 5.06 2.23 -7.12
CA GLY A 38 5.82 3.06 -6.21
C GLY A 38 6.99 2.36 -5.56
N THR A 39 7.53 3.04 -4.56
CA THR A 39 8.68 2.58 -3.79
C THR A 39 8.34 2.55 -2.31
N PHE A 40 8.65 1.45 -1.62
CA PHE A 40 8.75 1.42 -0.17
C PHE A 40 10.20 1.60 0.27
N LYS A 41 10.37 2.23 1.44
CA LYS A 41 11.63 2.28 2.17
C LYS A 41 11.36 1.98 3.63
N ILE A 42 12.04 0.96 4.14
CA ILE A 42 12.06 0.63 5.55
C ILE A 42 13.38 1.13 6.12
N TYR A 43 13.30 1.88 7.21
CA TYR A 43 14.46 2.42 7.90
C TYR A 43 14.88 1.52 9.06
N ASN A 44 16.13 1.66 9.48
CA ASN A 44 16.57 1.06 10.74
C ASN A 44 15.91 1.76 11.96
N SER A 45 16.05 1.18 13.15
CA SER A 45 15.30 1.60 14.34
C SER A 45 15.51 3.07 14.75
N ASP A 46 16.71 3.64 14.53
CA ASP A 46 17.03 5.04 14.82
C ASP A 46 16.80 5.99 13.61
N LYS A 47 16.30 5.45 12.49
CA LYS A 47 15.98 6.18 11.24
C LYS A 47 17.18 6.86 10.58
N THR A 48 18.41 6.43 10.86
CA THR A 48 19.63 7.04 10.29
C THR A 48 19.97 6.53 8.90
N TYR A 49 19.54 5.31 8.53
CA TYR A 49 19.76 4.77 7.18
C TYR A 49 18.59 3.89 6.70
N ILE A 50 18.51 3.74 5.37
CA ILE A 50 17.52 2.87 4.71
C ILE A 50 18.00 1.42 4.84
N LYS A 51 17.24 0.59 5.55
CA LYS A 51 17.52 -0.83 5.72
C LYS A 51 17.09 -1.66 4.51
N LEU A 52 15.95 -1.31 3.91
CA LEU A 52 15.40 -1.99 2.74
C LEU A 52 14.66 -0.96 1.87
N SER A 53 14.85 -1.06 0.56
CA SER A 53 14.03 -0.31 -0.40
C SER A 53 13.57 -1.24 -1.51
N THR A 54 12.32 -1.13 -1.89
CA THR A 54 11.66 -2.08 -2.79
C THR A 54 10.70 -1.36 -3.72
N TYR A 55 10.61 -1.88 -4.94
CA TYR A 55 9.57 -1.47 -5.89
C TYR A 55 8.30 -2.30 -5.65
N PHE A 56 7.15 -1.65 -5.70
CA PHE A 56 5.86 -2.30 -5.60
C PHE A 56 4.92 -1.89 -6.73
N GLU A 57 4.01 -2.80 -7.06
CA GLU A 57 2.84 -2.52 -7.88
C GLU A 57 1.58 -2.73 -7.05
N ALA A 58 0.53 -1.99 -7.38
CA ALA A 58 -0.73 -2.05 -6.67
C ALA A 58 -1.92 -2.04 -7.62
N LEU A 59 -2.87 -2.92 -7.31
CA LEU A 59 -4.20 -2.90 -7.89
C LEU A 59 -5.09 -1.99 -7.04
N ILE A 60 -5.75 -1.04 -7.67
CA ILE A 60 -6.78 -0.20 -7.08
C ILE A 60 -8.08 -0.98 -7.17
N ILE A 61 -8.71 -1.24 -6.03
CA ILE A 61 -9.98 -1.96 -6.03
C ILE A 61 -11.07 -1.06 -6.63
N GLY A 62 -11.75 -1.62 -7.62
CA GLY A 62 -12.69 -0.90 -8.48
C GLY A 62 -13.47 -1.84 -9.38
N ASN A 63 -13.71 -1.42 -10.62
CA ASN A 63 -14.50 -2.17 -11.58
C ASN A 63 -13.69 -3.28 -12.25
N LEU A 64 -12.41 -3.05 -12.53
CA LEU A 64 -11.50 -4.02 -13.16
C LEU A 64 -10.92 -4.97 -12.14
N HIS A 65 -10.62 -4.48 -10.93
CA HIS A 65 -10.08 -5.28 -9.83
C HIS A 65 -11.07 -5.31 -8.66
N PRO A 66 -12.12 -6.14 -8.71
CA PRO A 66 -13.06 -6.26 -7.60
C PRO A 66 -12.38 -6.88 -6.37
N PHE A 67 -12.99 -6.72 -5.18
CA PHE A 67 -12.51 -7.37 -3.96
C PHE A 67 -12.42 -8.90 -4.06
N TYR A 68 -13.26 -9.49 -4.92
CA TYR A 68 -13.41 -10.92 -5.10
C TYR A 68 -13.33 -11.31 -6.55
N THR A 69 -12.46 -12.27 -6.84
CA THR A 69 -12.56 -13.13 -8.03
C THR A 69 -12.67 -14.58 -7.55
N GLU A 70 -13.11 -15.49 -8.41
CA GLU A 70 -13.15 -16.93 -8.08
C GLU A 70 -11.76 -17.47 -7.67
N GLU A 71 -10.70 -16.85 -8.19
CA GLU A 71 -9.31 -17.19 -7.90
C GLU A 71 -8.80 -16.62 -6.56
N THR A 72 -9.36 -15.50 -6.08
CA THR A 72 -8.89 -14.80 -4.87
C THR A 72 -9.85 -14.93 -3.68
N GLY A 73 -10.77 -15.89 -3.68
CA GLY A 73 -11.85 -16.01 -2.68
C GLY A 73 -11.41 -15.93 -1.20
N GLU A 74 -10.15 -16.23 -0.88
CA GLU A 74 -9.57 -16.08 0.47
C GLU A 74 -9.36 -14.62 0.91
N ASP A 75 -9.25 -13.67 -0.02
CA ASP A 75 -8.92 -12.27 0.25
C ASP A 75 -10.01 -11.51 1.04
N LYS A 76 -11.23 -12.07 1.09
CA LYS A 76 -12.41 -11.46 1.74
C LYS A 76 -12.19 -11.10 3.19
N GLU A 77 -11.57 -12.01 3.92
CA GLU A 77 -11.38 -11.82 5.35
C GLU A 77 -10.32 -10.76 5.66
N TYR A 78 -9.49 -10.39 4.68
CA TYR A 78 -8.51 -9.31 4.80
C TYR A 78 -9.18 -7.96 4.56
N TRP A 79 -9.96 -7.82 3.48
CA TRP A 79 -10.69 -6.60 3.19
C TRP A 79 -11.67 -6.19 4.29
N LYS A 80 -12.37 -7.17 4.89
CA LYS A 80 -13.31 -6.94 6.00
C LYS A 80 -12.69 -6.32 7.26
N ARG A 81 -11.37 -6.46 7.45
CA ARG A 81 -10.65 -5.87 8.60
C ARG A 81 -10.39 -4.37 8.41
N LEU A 82 -10.56 -3.86 7.20
CA LEU A 82 -10.25 -2.46 6.89
C LEU A 82 -11.46 -1.55 7.17
N PRO A 83 -11.21 -0.31 7.60
CA PRO A 83 -12.24 0.71 7.76
C PRO A 83 -13.12 0.88 6.51
N GLY A 84 -14.42 1.08 6.73
CA GLY A 84 -15.37 1.42 5.69
C GLY A 84 -15.68 0.32 4.68
N TYR A 85 -15.21 -0.92 4.92
CA TYR A 85 -15.46 -2.05 4.03
C TYR A 85 -16.96 -2.22 3.79
N SER A 86 -17.32 -2.47 2.53
CA SER A 86 -18.69 -2.74 2.12
C SER A 86 -18.71 -3.63 0.88
N ASP A 87 -19.58 -4.64 0.86
CA ASP A 87 -19.80 -5.48 -0.34
C ASP A 87 -20.39 -4.67 -1.51
N SER A 88 -21.03 -3.52 -1.26
CA SER A 88 -21.57 -2.61 -2.29
C SER A 88 -20.64 -1.42 -2.58
N TYR A 89 -19.34 -1.60 -2.37
CA TYR A 89 -18.33 -0.56 -2.56
C TYR A 89 -18.35 0.03 -3.98
N SER A 90 -18.22 1.35 -4.02
CA SER A 90 -17.97 2.09 -5.25
C SER A 90 -16.88 3.12 -5.01
N PHE A 91 -15.80 3.02 -5.79
CA PHE A 91 -14.65 3.93 -5.76
C PHE A 91 -15.06 5.41 -5.83
N LYS A 92 -16.11 5.72 -6.62
CA LYS A 92 -16.59 7.08 -6.86
C LYS A 92 -17.21 7.72 -5.62
N TYR A 93 -17.96 6.94 -4.83
CA TYR A 93 -18.78 7.48 -3.73
C TYR A 93 -18.17 7.20 -2.34
N SER A 94 -17.27 6.23 -2.23
CA SER A 94 -16.62 5.91 -0.96
C SER A 94 -15.61 6.99 -0.56
N ASN A 95 -15.49 7.25 0.75
CA ASN A 95 -14.36 7.99 1.32
C ASN A 95 -13.06 7.16 1.35
N TYR A 96 -13.17 5.85 1.15
CA TYR A 96 -12.04 4.93 1.15
C TYR A 96 -11.70 4.48 -0.27
N ILE A 97 -10.42 4.28 -0.55
CA ILE A 97 -9.93 3.55 -1.73
C ILE A 97 -9.18 2.35 -1.22
N TYR A 98 -9.48 1.16 -1.73
CA TYR A 98 -8.74 -0.04 -1.35
C TYR A 98 -7.68 -0.36 -2.38
N LEU A 99 -6.52 -0.83 -1.91
CA LEU A 99 -5.42 -1.22 -2.77
C LEU A 99 -4.82 -2.53 -2.28
N LYS A 100 -4.54 -3.42 -3.23
CA LYS A 100 -3.72 -4.61 -3.01
C LYS A 100 -2.34 -4.32 -3.57
N MET A 101 -1.32 -4.22 -2.72
CA MET A 101 0.05 -3.87 -3.12
C MET A 101 0.97 -5.08 -2.98
N LYS A 102 1.88 -5.24 -3.94
CA LYS A 102 2.84 -6.33 -3.99
C LYS A 102 4.23 -5.77 -4.29
N GLU A 103 5.14 -5.96 -3.35
CA GLU A 103 6.57 -5.73 -3.58
C GLU A 103 7.09 -6.78 -4.57
N LEU A 104 7.85 -6.36 -5.58
CA LEU A 104 8.35 -7.22 -6.65
C LEU A 104 9.85 -7.48 -6.55
N PHE A 105 10.63 -6.44 -6.26
CA PHE A 105 12.09 -6.56 -6.19
C PHE A 105 12.71 -5.45 -5.33
N ILE A 106 13.94 -5.70 -4.90
CA ILE A 106 14.74 -4.79 -4.08
C ILE A 106 15.43 -3.76 -4.98
N LEU A 107 15.55 -2.53 -4.50
CA LEU A 107 16.26 -1.46 -5.18
C LEU A 107 17.65 -1.24 -4.55
N PRO A 108 18.66 -0.85 -5.34
CA PRO A 108 18.59 -0.56 -6.79
C PRO A 108 18.74 -1.80 -7.69
N ASP A 109 19.07 -2.96 -7.13
CA ASP A 109 19.38 -4.18 -7.88
C ASP A 109 18.23 -5.19 -7.79
N ALA A 110 17.47 -5.30 -8.88
CA ALA A 110 16.31 -6.21 -8.95
C ALA A 110 16.69 -7.71 -8.87
N SER A 111 17.97 -8.05 -9.03
CA SER A 111 18.45 -9.44 -8.88
C SER A 111 18.81 -9.79 -7.43
N TYR A 112 18.89 -8.79 -6.55
CA TYR A 112 19.28 -8.98 -5.16
C TYR A 112 18.15 -9.60 -4.34
N ASN A 113 18.51 -10.61 -3.54
CA ASN A 113 17.65 -11.23 -2.54
C ASN A 113 18.29 -11.10 -1.17
N THR A 114 17.48 -10.88 -0.12
CA THR A 114 17.94 -10.78 1.27
C THR A 114 17.32 -11.87 2.13
N SER A 115 18.08 -12.37 3.11
CA SER A 115 17.59 -13.25 4.17
C SER A 115 16.87 -12.50 5.29
N ASP A 116 17.06 -11.19 5.38
CA ASP A 116 16.71 -10.40 6.57
C ASP A 116 15.28 -9.86 6.52
N ALA A 117 14.66 -9.89 5.34
CA ALA A 117 13.30 -9.45 5.10
C ALA A 117 12.70 -10.25 3.93
N SER A 118 11.42 -10.59 4.02
CA SER A 118 10.68 -11.22 2.93
C SER A 118 9.71 -10.21 2.33
N ILE A 119 9.77 -10.07 1.01
CA ILE A 119 8.86 -9.27 0.17
C ILE A 119 7.79 -10.15 -0.50
N ASP A 120 7.68 -11.41 -0.05
CA ASP A 120 6.84 -12.42 -0.68
C ASP A 120 5.35 -12.30 -0.31
N GLY A 121 5.01 -11.45 0.66
CA GLY A 121 3.64 -11.15 1.04
C GLY A 121 2.96 -10.10 0.17
N CYS A 122 1.76 -9.70 0.59
CA CYS A 122 0.95 -8.66 -0.03
C CYS A 122 0.44 -7.69 1.03
N TYR A 123 0.27 -6.43 0.66
CA TYR A 123 -0.41 -5.42 1.49
C TYR A 123 -1.86 -5.29 1.05
N TYR A 124 -2.76 -5.29 2.02
CA TYR A 124 -4.17 -4.96 1.85
C TYR A 124 -4.39 -3.65 2.59
N CYS A 125 -4.58 -2.56 1.84
CA CYS A 125 -4.64 -1.22 2.38
C CYS A 125 -5.95 -0.55 2.00
N CYS A 126 -6.42 0.33 2.89
CA CYS A 126 -7.40 1.34 2.57
C CYS A 126 -6.75 2.72 2.71
N TYR A 127 -7.03 3.60 1.76
CA TYR A 127 -6.66 4.99 1.77
C TYR A 127 -7.88 5.83 2.11
N CYS A 128 -7.79 6.67 3.15
CA CYS A 128 -8.85 7.59 3.55
C CYS A 128 -8.70 8.93 2.82
N LYS A 129 -9.62 9.27 1.92
CA LYS A 129 -9.53 10.49 1.08
C LYS A 129 -9.52 11.78 1.91
N ASN A 130 -10.30 11.80 3.00
CA ASN A 130 -10.44 12.97 3.88
C ASN A 130 -9.23 13.18 4.80
N LEU A 131 -8.59 12.11 5.25
CA LEU A 131 -7.44 12.18 6.17
C LEU A 131 -6.09 12.13 5.43
N ASP A 132 -6.10 11.80 4.14
CA ASP A 132 -4.89 11.61 3.32
C ASP A 132 -3.90 10.63 3.97
N CYS A 133 -4.43 9.49 4.42
CA CYS A 133 -3.66 8.45 5.09
C CYS A 133 -4.01 7.05 4.59
N PHE A 134 -3.07 6.13 4.71
CA PHE A 134 -3.26 4.70 4.48
C PHE A 134 -3.29 3.95 5.80
N ILE A 135 -4.21 2.99 5.90
CA ILE A 135 -4.29 2.00 6.97
C ILE A 135 -4.41 0.64 6.30
N GLY A 136 -3.64 -0.34 6.73
CA GLY A 136 -3.68 -1.66 6.13
C GLY A 136 -2.98 -2.73 6.92
N HIS A 137 -2.75 -3.84 6.25
CA HIS A 137 -1.93 -4.92 6.78
C HIS A 137 -1.11 -5.62 5.69
N TYR A 138 0.15 -5.92 6.02
CA TYR A 138 1.00 -6.84 5.27
C TYR A 138 0.71 -8.27 5.71
N LEU A 139 0.50 -9.16 4.73
CA LEU A 139 0.24 -10.57 4.95
C LEU A 139 1.21 -11.42 4.16
N TYR A 140 1.83 -12.37 4.86
CA TYR A 140 2.65 -13.40 4.25
C TYR A 140 2.27 -14.75 4.86
N LYS A 141 1.88 -15.69 4.01
CA LYS A 141 1.51 -17.04 4.44
C LYS A 141 2.22 -18.07 3.58
N ASN A 142 2.91 -18.99 4.24
CA ASN A 142 3.42 -20.23 3.67
C ASN A 142 3.09 -21.39 4.63
N GLU A 143 3.56 -22.61 4.33
CA GLU A 143 3.29 -23.79 5.15
C GLU A 143 3.75 -23.67 6.61
N ASN A 144 4.81 -22.90 6.85
CA ASN A 144 5.51 -22.82 8.15
C ASN A 144 5.28 -21.50 8.89
N ARG A 145 4.73 -20.48 8.21
CA ARG A 145 4.65 -19.12 8.73
C ARG A 145 3.38 -18.43 8.24
N ASN A 146 2.68 -17.81 9.18
CA ASN A 146 1.60 -16.87 8.91
C ASN A 146 1.95 -15.56 9.63
N LEU A 147 2.23 -14.52 8.85
CA LEU A 147 2.63 -13.21 9.33
C LEU A 147 1.54 -12.20 8.98
N SER A 148 1.16 -11.40 9.97
CA SER A 148 0.29 -10.24 9.80
C SER A 148 0.95 -9.06 10.51
N GLN A 149 1.12 -7.96 9.78
CA GLN A 149 1.66 -6.72 10.31
C GLN A 149 0.76 -5.57 9.91
N GLU A 150 0.46 -4.65 10.82
CA GLU A 150 -0.33 -3.46 10.51
C GLU A 150 0.55 -2.42 9.83
N ILE A 151 -0.03 -1.61 8.96
CA ILE A 151 0.65 -0.47 8.35
C ILE A 151 -0.23 0.78 8.49
N LEU A 152 0.38 1.86 8.98
CA LEU A 152 -0.22 3.19 9.05
C LEU A 152 0.73 4.16 8.37
N LEU A 153 0.22 4.92 7.39
CA LEU A 153 1.01 5.92 6.67
C LEU A 153 0.24 7.23 6.54
N GLU A 154 0.88 8.33 6.87
CA GLU A 154 0.35 9.68 6.75
C GLU A 154 1.10 10.46 5.68
N ARG A 155 0.39 11.33 4.97
CA ARG A 155 0.97 12.18 3.92
C ARG A 155 2.02 13.13 4.52
N ILE A 156 3.20 13.21 3.88
CA ILE A 156 4.29 14.12 4.33
C ILE A 156 4.01 15.58 3.95
N ASN A 157 3.42 15.81 2.78
CA ASN A 157 3.14 17.16 2.26
C ASN A 157 1.66 17.27 1.86
N GLU A 158 0.99 18.35 2.26
CA GLU A 158 -0.39 18.63 1.84
C GLU A 158 -0.54 18.51 0.31
N ARG A 159 -1.71 18.03 -0.13
CA ARG A 159 -2.03 17.97 -1.57
C ARG A 159 -1.79 19.33 -2.20
N THR A 160 -1.15 19.32 -3.36
CA THR A 160 -0.97 20.55 -4.13
C THR A 160 -2.38 20.99 -4.52
N LYS A 161 -2.91 22.07 -3.91
CA LYS A 161 -4.17 22.67 -4.36
C LYS A 161 -3.96 23.02 -5.82
N GLY A 162 -4.55 22.23 -6.72
CA GLY A 162 -4.42 22.44 -8.15
C GLY A 162 -4.78 23.89 -8.44
N VAL A 163 -3.84 24.62 -9.04
CA VAL A 163 -4.20 25.82 -9.81
C VAL A 163 -5.25 25.31 -10.78
N ALA A 164 -6.48 25.78 -10.62
CA ALA A 164 -7.53 25.53 -11.59
C ALA A 164 -7.05 26.13 -12.91
N CYS A 165 -6.44 25.32 -13.78
CA CYS A 165 -6.34 25.65 -15.19
C CYS A 165 -7.77 25.60 -15.72
N PHE A 166 -8.45 26.74 -15.64
CA PHE A 166 -9.51 27.06 -16.57
C PHE A 166 -8.83 27.27 -17.93
N VAL A 167 -9.06 26.35 -18.86
CA VAL A 167 -8.90 26.59 -20.30
C VAL A 167 -10.31 26.61 -20.88
#